data_AF-A0A1G7K0X1-F1
#
_entry.id   AF-A0A1G7K0X1-F1
#
_cell.length_a   1.000
_cell.length_b   1.000
_cell.length_c   1.000
_cell.angle_alpha   90.00
_cell.angle_beta   90.00
_cell.angle_gamma   90.00
#
_symmetry.space_group_name_H-M   'P 1'
#
loop_
_entity.id
_entity.type
_entity.pdbx_description
1 polymer ?
#
loop_
_entity_poly.entity_id
_entity_poly.type
_entity_poly.pdbx_seq_one_letter_code
_entity_poly.pdbx_strand_id
1 'polypeptide(L)' 'MATKGHNEVKESLLEMTRIFRPKNPRKFVKEYIRKYRIMGGYEDELTQLVELEMCKMDSSVS' A
#
# COMPACT_ATOMS: atom_id res chain seq x y z
N MET A 1 13.54 -10.61 -17.45
CA MET A 1 12.55 -11.11 -16.45
C MET A 1 13.05 -10.75 -15.06
N ALA A 2 12.79 -9.53 -14.56
CA ALA A 2 13.36 -9.06 -13.29
C ALA A 2 12.45 -8.04 -12.56
N THR A 3 11.12 -8.24 -12.60
CA THR A 3 10.13 -7.33 -11.99
C THR A 3 9.14 -8.06 -11.08
N LYS A 4 9.51 -9.23 -10.51
CA LYS A 4 8.61 -9.96 -9.58
C LYS A 4 8.58 -9.34 -8.17
N GLY A 5 9.75 -9.04 -7.57
CA GLY A 5 9.81 -8.62 -6.17
C GLY A 5 9.16 -7.26 -5.86
N HIS A 6 9.27 -6.26 -6.75
CA HIS A 6 8.62 -4.97 -6.55
C HIS A 6 7.09 -5.04 -6.62
N ASN A 7 6.55 -6.02 -7.36
CA ASN A 7 5.11 -6.16 -7.49
C ASN A 7 4.50 -6.87 -6.26
N GLU A 8 5.21 -7.81 -5.65
CA GLU A 8 4.74 -8.55 -4.47
C GLU A 8 4.46 -7.64 -3.26
N VAL A 9 5.32 -6.64 -3.04
CA VAL A 9 5.14 -5.65 -1.97
C VAL A 9 3.90 -4.79 -2.21
N LYS A 10 3.70 -4.35 -3.46
CA LYS A 10 2.55 -3.52 -3.85
C LYS A 10 1.24 -4.30 -3.75
N GLU A 11 1.21 -5.53 -4.28
CA GLU A 11 0.05 -6.41 -4.22
C GLU A 11 -0.32 -6.74 -2.76
N SER A 12 0.65 -7.13 -1.93
CA SER A 12 0.41 -7.39 -0.50
C SER A 12 -0.11 -6.15 0.23
N LEU A 13 0.43 -4.97 -0.07
CA LEU A 13 -0.03 -3.72 0.54
C LEU A 13 -1.48 -3.40 0.13
N LEU A 14 -1.82 -3.59 -1.15
CA LEU A 14 -3.18 -3.38 -1.67
C LEU A 14 -4.19 -4.36 -1.06
N GLU A 15 -3.84 -5.65 -0.97
CA GLU A 15 -4.67 -6.64 -0.28
C GLU A 15 -4.93 -6.26 1.17
N MET A 16 -3.87 -5.93 1.92
CA MET A 16 -4.04 -5.48 3.30
C MET A 16 -4.86 -4.19 3.39
N THR A 17 -4.70 -3.26 2.44
CA THR A 17 -5.51 -2.03 2.37
C THR A 17 -6.98 -2.34 2.16
N ARG A 18 -7.31 -3.29 1.28
CA ARG A 18 -8.70 -3.71 1.01
C ARG A 18 -9.33 -4.41 2.22
N ILE A 19 -8.55 -5.20 2.96
CA ILE A 19 -9.01 -5.96 4.14
C ILE A 19 -9.16 -5.05 5.35
N PHE A 20 -8.12 -4.27 5.68
CA PHE A 20 -8.10 -3.42 6.87
C PHE A 20 -8.80 -2.07 6.68
N ARG A 21 -8.96 -1.61 5.43
CA ARG A 21 -9.47 -0.27 5.08
C ARG A 21 -8.86 0.81 5.98
N PRO A 22 -7.53 0.98 5.93
CA PRO A 22 -6.83 1.85 6.86
C PRO A 22 -7.30 3.29 6.70
N LYS A 23 -7.89 3.91 7.74
CA LYS A 23 -8.28 5.33 7.69
C LYS A 23 -7.12 6.29 7.42
N ASN A 24 -5.87 5.85 7.65
CA ASN A 24 -4.67 6.66 7.48
C ASN A 24 -3.62 5.92 6.64
N PRO A 25 -3.52 6.21 5.34
CA PRO A 25 -2.59 5.53 4.43
C PRO A 25 -1.13 5.69 4.85
N ARG A 26 -0.70 6.90 5.22
CA ARG A 26 0.66 7.17 5.73
C ARG A 26 1.05 6.33 6.94
N LYS A 27 0.15 6.21 7.93
CA LYS A 27 0.43 5.46 9.16
C LYS A 27 0.54 3.97 8.84
N PHE A 28 -0.38 3.48 8.02
CA PHE A 28 -0.41 2.09 7.58
C PHE A 28 0.86 1.69 6.81
N VAL A 29 1.27 2.50 5.83
CA VAL A 29 2.50 2.27 5.05
C VAL A 29 3.75 2.31 5.92
N LYS A 30 3.82 3.26 6.86
CA LYS A 30 4.95 3.36 7.79
C LYS A 30 5.08 2.14 8.71
N GLU A 31 3.96 1.62 9.20
CA GLU A 31 3.96 0.36 9.97
C GLU A 31 4.32 -0.83 9.10
N TYR A 32 3.86 -0.87 7.86
CA TYR A 32 4.18 -1.93 6.89
C TYR A 32 5.68 -1.95 6.56
N ILE A 33 6.28 -0.81 6.20
CA ILE A 33 7.72 -0.68 5.94
C ILE A 33 8.55 -1.09 7.15
N ARG A 34 8.12 -0.68 8.35
CA ARG A 34 8.80 -1.03 9.60
C ARG A 34 8.71 -2.52 9.90
N LYS A 35 7.56 -3.15 9.63
CA LYS A 35 7.31 -4.58 9.86
C LYS A 35 8.10 -5.46 8.88
N TYR A 36 8.22 -5.05 7.62
CA TYR A 36 8.89 -5.80 6.56
C TYR A 36 10.33 -5.36 6.30
N ARG A 37 10.87 -4.38 7.04
CA ARG A 37 12.20 -3.76 6.80
C ARG A 37 12.42 -3.43 5.33
N ILE A 38 11.41 -2.82 4.71
CA ILE A 38 11.49 -2.40 3.31
C ILE A 38 12.56 -1.31 3.22
N MET A 39 13.45 -1.42 2.23
CA MET A 39 14.49 -0.42 2.01
C MET A 39 13.84 0.97 1.83
N GLY A 40 14.44 1.98 2.47
CA GLY A 40 13.97 3.36 2.40
C GLY A 40 13.91 3.86 0.95
N GLY A 41 12.87 4.61 0.62
CA GLY A 41 12.62 5.17 -0.72
C GLY A 41 11.24 4.85 -1.31
N TYR A 42 10.59 3.77 -0.85
CA TYR A 42 9.25 3.39 -1.31
C TYR A 42 8.10 3.95 -0.46
N GLU A 43 8.39 4.70 0.60
CA GLU A 43 7.38 5.16 1.56
C GLU A 43 6.33 6.08 0.93
N ASP A 44 6.76 6.99 0.07
CA ASP A 44 5.86 7.90 -0.66
C ASP A 44 5.07 7.15 -1.74
N GLU A 45 5.74 6.27 -2.50
CA GLU A 45 5.12 5.48 -3.58
C GLU A 45 4.05 4.51 -3.04
N LEU A 46 4.34 3.83 -1.93
CA LEU A 46 3.39 2.93 -1.26
C LEU A 46 2.22 3.73 -0.66
N THR A 47 2.48 4.93 -0.13
CA THR A 47 1.42 5.81 0.40
C THR A 47 0.46 6.23 -0.71
N GLN A 48 0.97 6.70 -1.85
CA GLN A 48 0.14 7.07 -2.99
C GLN A 48 -0.67 5.88 -3.54
N LEU A 49 -0.08 4.68 -3.55
CA LEU A 49 -0.78 3.45 -3.95
C LEU A 49 -2.00 3.16 -3.08
N VAL A 50 -1.84 3.25 -1.76
CA VAL A 50 -2.92 3.04 -0.79
C VAL A 50 -3.98 4.12 -0.93
N GLU A 51 -3.59 5.40 -1.06
CA GLU A 51 -4.53 6.50 -1.30
C GLU A 51 -5.36 6.31 -2.56
N LEU A 52 -4.72 5.93 -3.67
CA LEU A 52 -5.42 5.66 -4.94
C LEU A 52 -6.40 4.49 -4.82
N GLU A 53 -6.00 3.41 -4.17
CA GLU A 53 -6.88 2.25 -3.98
C GLU A 53 -8.06 2.59 -3.06
N MET A 54 -7.82 3.31 -1.97
CA MET A 54 -8.89 3.78 -1.09
C MET A 54 -9.86 4.72 -1.81
N CYS A 55 -9.34 5.66 -2.60
CA CYS A 55 -10.16 6.55 -3.42
C CYS A 55 -11.00 5.79 -4.45
N LYS A 56 -10.43 4.74 -5.08
CA LYS A 56 -11.17 3.85 -5.98
C LYS A 56 -12.26 3.06 -5.27
N MET A 57 -11.97 2.53 -4.08
CA MET A 57 -12.93 1.77 -3.28
C MET A 57 -14.08 2.66 -2.79
N ASP A 58 -13.79 3.90 -2.41
CA ASP A 58 -14.78 4.90 -2.03
C ASP A 58 -15.68 5.29 -3.22
N SER A 59 -15.07 5.58 -4.38
CA SER A 59 -15.80 5.91 -5.60
C SER A 59 -16.61 4.75 -6.20
N SER A 60 -16.24 3.50 -5.93
CA SER A 60 -16.99 2.31 -6.40
C SER A 60 -18.17 1.95 -5.50
N VAL A 61 -18.33 2.63 -4.35
CA VAL A 61 -19.46 2.44 -3.43
C VAL A 61 -20.59 3.47 -3.64
N SER A 62 -20.54 4.23 -4.76
CA SER A 62 -21.57 5.19 -5.18
C SER A 62 -22.58 4.57 -6.16
#